data_AF-A0A0Q9YNA3-F1
#
_entry.id   AF-A0A0Q9YNA3-F1
#
_cell.length_a   1.000
_cell.length_b   1.000
_cell.length_c   1.000
_cell.angle_alpha   90.00
_cell.angle_beta   90.00
_cell.angle_gamma   90.00
#
_symmetry.space_group_name_H-M   'P 1'
#
loop_
_entity.id
_entity.type
_entity.pdbx_description
1 polymer ?
#
loop_
_entity_poly.entity_id
_entity_poly.type
_entity_poly.pdbx_seq_one_letter_code
_entity_poly.pdbx_strand_id
1 'polypeptide(L)'
;MAINLVSITSIIPGSFDTIKHNICSREMGGDKMKDNAKEETIKVKQYAIQGENKPPFQAIERFLQALTNNHCIKARAILNSFPELATLRGNFFPLPLLIAASHGNTQLMNELLEKGACPHLASNQPFFIKLPEKSKKYIHMICSFRKGILDKIQGLH
;
A
#
# COMPACT_ATOMS: atom_id res chain seq x y z
N MET A 1 -47.33 21.55 3.90
CA MET A 1 -46.01 21.30 3.28
C MET A 1 -45.23 20.42 4.23
N ALA A 2 -45.22 19.10 3.98
CA ALA A 2 -44.60 18.12 4.86
C ALA A 2 -43.13 17.92 4.46
N ILE A 3 -42.22 18.14 5.39
CA ILE A 3 -40.78 17.92 5.21
C ILE A 3 -40.53 16.46 5.62
N ASN A 4 -40.19 15.63 4.64
CA ASN A 4 -39.93 14.21 4.83
C ASN A 4 -38.55 14.01 5.48
N LEU A 5 -38.55 13.44 6.68
CA LEU A 5 -37.35 13.00 7.40
C LEU A 5 -36.78 11.76 6.69
N VAL A 6 -35.65 11.92 6.00
CA VAL A 6 -34.92 10.80 5.39
C VAL A 6 -34.08 10.12 6.47
N SER A 7 -34.48 8.89 6.81
CA SER A 7 -33.73 7.93 7.62
C SER A 7 -32.33 7.71 7.07
N ILE A 8 -31.31 7.97 7.89
CA ILE A 8 -29.94 7.52 7.66
C ILE A 8 -29.82 6.13 8.31
N THR A 9 -30.15 5.09 7.56
CA THR A 9 -29.85 3.71 7.96
C THR A 9 -28.39 3.37 7.70
N SER A 10 -27.73 2.92 8.75
CA SER A 10 -26.41 2.30 8.81
C SER A 10 -26.03 1.44 7.60
N ILE A 11 -24.88 1.75 6.99
CA ILE A 11 -24.18 0.85 6.06
C ILE A 11 -23.08 0.14 6.87
N ILE A 12 -23.34 -1.12 7.21
CA ILE A 12 -22.37 -2.08 7.75
C ILE A 12 -21.58 -2.69 6.57
N PRO A 13 -20.27 -2.98 6.73
CA PRO A 13 -19.35 -3.24 5.62
C PRO A 13 -19.63 -4.57 4.90
N GLY A 14 -19.57 -4.49 3.57
CA GLY A 14 -19.76 -5.60 2.65
C GLY A 14 -18.74 -6.72 2.84
N SER A 15 -19.33 -7.92 2.93
CA SER A 15 -18.76 -9.25 2.77
C SER A 15 -17.72 -9.32 1.64
N PHE A 16 -16.56 -9.91 1.94
CA PHE A 16 -15.56 -10.28 0.93
C PHE A 16 -16.03 -11.54 0.19
N ASP A 17 -16.74 -11.34 -0.92
CA ASP A 17 -17.01 -12.45 -1.83
C ASP A 17 -15.72 -12.93 -2.47
N THR A 18 -15.42 -14.19 -2.17
CA THR A 18 -14.29 -14.95 -2.68
C THR A 18 -14.61 -15.33 -4.12
N ILE A 19 -14.07 -14.59 -5.09
CA ILE A 19 -14.15 -14.97 -6.50
C ILE A 19 -13.25 -16.20 -6.70
N LYS A 20 -13.83 -17.39 -6.55
CA LYS A 20 -13.27 -18.65 -7.05
C LYS A 20 -13.47 -18.67 -8.57
N HIS A 21 -12.47 -18.25 -9.32
CA HIS A 21 -12.45 -18.52 -10.75
C HIS A 21 -12.23 -20.03 -10.96
N ASN A 22 -13.26 -20.65 -11.52
CA ASN A 22 -13.39 -22.05 -11.83
C ASN A 22 -12.53 -22.36 -13.07
N ILE A 23 -11.36 -22.99 -12.90
CA ILE A 23 -10.61 -23.57 -14.02
C ILE A 23 -11.11 -25.00 -14.19
N CYS A 24 -12.13 -25.14 -15.04
CA CYS A 24 -12.53 -26.41 -15.60
C CYS A 24 -11.58 -26.73 -16.76
N SER A 25 -10.74 -27.74 -16.61
CA SER A 25 -10.06 -28.38 -17.74
C SER A 25 -10.09 -29.90 -17.54
N ARG A 26 -10.82 -30.51 -18.46
CA ARG A 26 -11.09 -31.94 -18.68
C ARG A 26 -9.83 -32.81 -18.53
N GLU A 27 -9.99 -33.89 -17.77
CA GLU A 27 -9.12 -35.07 -17.78
C GLU A 27 -9.16 -35.78 -19.14
N MET A 28 -8.02 -36.37 -19.55
CA MET A 28 -7.96 -37.73 -20.09
C MET A 28 -6.57 -38.35 -19.85
N GLY A 29 -6.56 -39.38 -18.99
CA GLY A 29 -5.78 -40.63 -19.10
C GLY A 29 -4.25 -40.58 -19.01
N GLY A 30 -3.69 -41.14 -17.92
CA GLY A 30 -2.27 -41.50 -17.88
C GLY A 30 -1.73 -41.81 -16.49
N ASP A 31 -1.79 -43.08 -16.13
CA ASP A 31 -1.25 -43.73 -14.93
C ASP A 31 0.24 -43.42 -14.65
N LYS A 32 0.54 -42.74 -13.52
CA LYS A 32 1.60 -43.07 -12.53
C LYS A 32 1.82 -41.94 -11.51
N MET A 33 1.50 -42.25 -10.25
CA MET A 33 1.86 -41.52 -9.04
C MET A 33 3.38 -41.32 -8.90
N LYS A 34 3.81 -40.07 -8.68
CA LYS A 34 4.52 -39.59 -7.46
C LYS A 34 5.04 -38.16 -7.66
N ASP A 35 4.13 -37.23 -7.93
CA ASP A 35 4.46 -35.81 -7.79
C ASP A 35 3.83 -35.30 -6.50
N ASN A 36 4.69 -35.05 -5.51
CA ASN A 36 4.36 -34.28 -4.32
C ASN A 36 3.97 -32.86 -4.77
N ALA A 37 2.70 -32.69 -5.14
CA ALA A 37 2.06 -31.40 -5.25
C ALA A 37 2.10 -30.79 -3.84
N LYS A 38 3.17 -30.04 -3.57
CA LYS A 38 3.19 -29.06 -2.50
C LYS A 38 2.04 -28.12 -2.80
N GLU A 39 0.92 -28.38 -2.14
CA GLU A 39 -0.16 -27.44 -1.93
C GLU A 39 0.43 -26.29 -1.08
N GLU A 40 1.34 -25.52 -1.68
CA GLU A 40 1.73 -24.22 -1.21
C GLU A 40 0.47 -23.38 -1.32
N THR A 41 -0.31 -23.42 -0.24
CA THR A 41 -1.38 -22.47 0.04
C THR A 41 -0.95 -21.12 -0.47
N ILE A 42 -1.48 -20.74 -1.63
CA ILE A 42 -1.17 -19.48 -2.29
C ILE A 42 -1.73 -18.44 -1.33
N LYS A 43 -0.90 -17.96 -0.41
CA LYS A 43 -1.23 -16.84 0.46
C LYS A 43 -1.49 -15.69 -0.51
N VAL A 44 -2.76 -15.48 -0.81
CA VAL A 44 -3.20 -14.46 -1.76
C VAL A 44 -2.56 -13.17 -1.27
N LYS A 45 -1.63 -12.64 -2.07
CA LYS A 45 -0.93 -11.39 -1.74
C LYS A 45 -1.97 -10.28 -1.82
N GLN A 46 -2.66 -10.05 -0.72
CA GLN A 46 -3.62 -8.95 -0.59
C GLN A 46 -2.82 -7.66 -0.45
N TYR A 47 -3.03 -6.77 -1.42
CA TYR A 47 -2.57 -5.41 -1.39
C TYR A 47 -3.75 -4.47 -1.61
N ALA A 48 -3.67 -3.31 -1.01
CA ALA A 48 -4.58 -2.20 -1.22
C ALA A 48 -3.79 -1.00 -1.71
N ILE A 49 -4.38 -0.28 -2.64
CA ILE A 49 -3.84 0.92 -3.24
C ILE A 49 -4.97 1.96 -3.19
N GLN A 50 -4.65 3.21 -2.90
CA GLN A 50 -5.64 4.29 -3.01
C GLN A 50 -5.78 4.65 -4.50
N GLY A 51 -6.97 4.47 -5.05
CA GLY A 51 -7.28 4.78 -6.45
C GLY A 51 -8.12 3.70 -7.12
N GLU A 52 -8.83 4.09 -8.18
CA GLU A 52 -9.67 3.20 -8.98
C GLU A 52 -8.83 2.33 -9.94
N ASN A 53 -7.70 2.86 -10.40
CA ASN A 53 -6.77 2.14 -11.26
C ASN A 53 -5.84 1.26 -10.43
N LYS A 54 -6.01 -0.06 -10.57
CA LYS A 54 -5.09 -1.04 -9.99
C LYS A 54 -3.94 -1.26 -10.99
N PRO A 55 -2.70 -0.89 -10.66
CA PRO A 55 -1.56 -1.14 -11.52
C PRO A 55 -1.38 -2.66 -11.72
N PRO A 56 -0.81 -3.07 -12.87
CA PRO A 56 -0.54 -4.48 -13.10
C PRO A 56 0.44 -5.00 -12.02
N PHE A 57 0.24 -6.24 -11.60
CA PHE A 57 1.06 -6.87 -10.55
C PHE A 57 2.58 -6.77 -10.83
N GLN A 58 2.96 -6.89 -12.10
CA GLN A 58 4.35 -6.76 -12.53
C GLN A 58 4.93 -5.35 -12.28
N ALA A 59 4.13 -4.28 -12.38
CA ALA A 59 4.58 -2.92 -12.06
C ALA A 59 4.81 -2.76 -10.56
N ILE A 60 3.93 -3.33 -9.74
CA ILE A 60 4.08 -3.35 -8.27
C ILE A 60 5.39 -4.04 -7.88
N GLU A 61 5.65 -5.22 -8.43
CA GLU A 61 6.84 -6.00 -8.14
C GLU A 61 8.12 -5.27 -8.57
N ARG A 62 8.15 -4.75 -9.80
CA ARG A 62 9.28 -3.96 -10.31
C ARG A 62 9.53 -2.72 -9.47
N PHE A 63 8.47 -2.05 -9.02
CA PHE A 63 8.58 -0.89 -8.16
C PHE A 63 9.19 -1.24 -6.80
N LEU A 64 8.67 -2.27 -6.13
CA LEU A 64 9.20 -2.72 -4.84
C LEU A 64 10.65 -3.21 -4.96
N GLN A 65 10.99 -3.91 -6.03
CA GLN A 65 12.36 -4.32 -6.32
C GLN A 65 13.27 -3.10 -6.54
N ALA A 66 12.81 -2.07 -7.24
CA ALA A 66 13.57 -0.84 -7.42
C ALA A 66 13.80 -0.10 -6.09
N LEU A 67 12.78 -0.04 -5.23
CA LEU A 67 12.90 0.55 -3.89
C LEU A 67 13.91 -0.18 -3.01
N THR A 68 13.83 -1.52 -2.98
CA THR A 68 14.69 -2.38 -2.14
C THR A 68 16.16 -2.33 -2.57
N ASN A 69 16.41 -2.15 -3.87
CA ASN A 69 17.75 -1.95 -4.43
C ASN A 69 18.19 -0.48 -4.42
N ASN A 70 17.41 0.44 -3.83
CA ASN A 70 17.64 1.89 -3.86
C ASN A 70 17.87 2.46 -5.28
N HIS A 71 17.24 1.87 -6.30
CA HIS A 71 17.30 2.31 -7.69
C HIS A 71 16.35 3.49 -7.92
N CYS A 72 16.71 4.65 -7.37
CA CYS A 72 15.91 5.87 -7.32
C CYS A 72 15.31 6.27 -8.68
N ILE A 73 16.13 6.25 -9.74
CA ILE A 73 15.71 6.66 -11.08
C ILE A 73 14.64 5.71 -11.63
N LYS A 74 14.80 4.39 -11.45
CA LYS A 74 13.81 3.39 -11.87
C LYS A 74 12.53 3.49 -11.03
N ALA A 75 12.66 3.65 -9.72
CA ALA A 75 11.52 3.82 -8.83
C ALA A 75 10.69 5.06 -9.22
N ARG A 76 11.35 6.20 -9.47
CA ARG A 76 10.71 7.43 -9.93
C ARG A 76 10.04 7.27 -11.30
N ALA A 77 10.72 6.63 -12.26
CA ALA A 77 10.14 6.39 -13.59
C ALA A 77 8.84 5.56 -13.49
N ILE A 78 8.83 4.50 -12.69
CA ILE A 78 7.64 3.67 -12.48
C ILE A 78 6.55 4.47 -11.73
N LEU A 79 6.93 5.24 -10.71
CA LEU A 79 6.00 6.07 -9.94
C LEU A 79 5.33 7.16 -10.79
N ASN A 80 6.03 7.68 -11.80
CA ASN A 80 5.45 8.64 -12.74
C ASN A 80 4.41 8.01 -13.67
N SER A 81 4.59 6.74 -14.05
CA SER A 81 3.58 5.98 -14.79
C SER A 81 2.40 5.55 -13.92
N PHE A 82 2.65 5.24 -12.65
CA PHE A 82 1.68 4.67 -11.69
C PHE A 82 1.76 5.40 -10.34
N PRO A 83 1.22 6.63 -10.24
CA PRO A 83 1.33 7.46 -9.04
C PRO A 83 0.67 6.82 -7.80
N GLU A 84 -0.34 5.99 -7.99
CA GLU A 84 -1.06 5.28 -6.94
C GLU A 84 -0.16 4.33 -6.12
N LEU A 85 0.96 3.89 -6.71
CA LEU A 85 1.96 3.06 -6.02
C LEU A 85 2.58 3.74 -4.79
N ALA A 86 2.51 5.06 -4.66
CA ALA A 86 2.97 5.77 -3.46
C ALA A 86 2.20 5.36 -2.19
N THR A 87 0.93 4.95 -2.36
CA THR A 87 0.02 4.57 -1.27
C THR A 87 -0.09 3.07 -1.07
N LEU A 88 0.73 2.29 -1.80
CA LEU A 88 0.73 0.84 -1.77
C LEU A 88 0.91 0.33 -0.33
N ARG A 89 -0.04 -0.50 0.09
CA ARG A 89 0.00 -1.20 1.38
C ARG A 89 -0.40 -2.66 1.17
N GLY A 90 0.24 -3.58 1.87
CA GLY A 90 -0.17 -4.98 1.85
C GLY A 90 0.39 -5.72 3.05
N ASN A 91 -0.21 -6.86 3.37
CA ASN A 91 0.18 -7.63 4.56
C ASN A 91 1.64 -8.10 4.52
N PHE A 92 2.22 -8.22 3.33
CA PHE A 92 3.60 -8.66 3.09
C PHE A 92 4.50 -7.55 2.53
N PHE A 93 3.96 -6.36 2.29
CA PHE A 93 4.68 -5.29 1.63
C PHE A 93 4.87 -4.11 2.60
N PRO A 94 6.12 -3.77 2.96
CA PRO A 94 6.36 -2.55 3.72
C PRO A 94 5.94 -1.33 2.89
N LEU A 95 5.48 -0.28 3.57
CA LEU A 95 5.07 0.95 2.89
C LEU A 95 6.25 1.48 2.06
N PRO A 96 6.02 1.92 0.81
CA PRO A 96 7.07 2.50 -0.05
C PRO A 96 7.89 3.58 0.65
N LEU A 97 7.21 4.42 1.45
CA LEU A 97 7.84 5.49 2.24
C LEU A 97 8.84 4.95 3.27
N LEU A 98 8.55 3.80 3.92
CA LEU A 98 9.45 3.17 4.89
C LEU A 98 10.68 2.56 4.21
N ILE A 99 10.52 1.98 3.02
CA ILE A 99 11.66 1.43 2.26
C ILE A 99 12.60 2.56 1.87
N ALA A 100 12.09 3.65 1.28
CA ALA A 100 12.88 4.82 0.94
C ALA A 100 13.58 5.44 2.18
N ALA A 101 12.87 5.49 3.31
CA ALA A 101 13.40 5.96 4.58
C ALA A 101 14.54 5.07 5.11
N SER A 102 14.45 3.75 4.92
CA SER A 102 15.49 2.80 5.36
C SER A 102 16.81 3.02 4.63
N HIS A 103 16.75 3.46 3.37
CA HIS A 103 17.91 3.88 2.58
C HIS A 103 18.35 5.33 2.84
N GLY A 104 17.63 6.09 3.66
CA GLY A 104 17.93 7.49 3.95
C GLY A 104 17.73 8.43 2.75
N ASN A 105 16.96 8.01 1.74
CA ASN A 105 16.77 8.75 0.51
C ASN A 105 15.64 9.78 0.64
N THR A 106 16.00 10.98 1.10
CA THR A 106 15.05 12.07 1.33
C THR A 106 14.36 12.56 0.05
N GLN A 107 15.03 12.50 -1.11
CA GLN A 107 14.43 12.92 -2.39
C GLN A 107 13.25 12.01 -2.75
N LEU A 108 13.48 10.70 -2.71
CA LEU A 108 12.42 9.72 -3.00
C LEU A 108 11.30 9.76 -1.95
N MET A 109 11.64 10.04 -0.69
CA MET A 109 10.63 10.26 0.35
C MET A 109 9.75 11.48 0.04
N ASN A 110 10.32 12.61 -0.37
CA ASN A 110 9.57 13.79 -0.79
C ASN A 110 8.60 13.45 -1.93
N GLU A 111 9.08 12.77 -2.97
CA GLU A 111 8.25 12.38 -4.11
C GLU A 111 7.08 11.49 -3.71
N LEU A 112 7.32 10.50 -2.84
CA LEU A 112 6.24 9.65 -2.33
C LEU A 112 5.20 10.46 -1.54
N LEU A 113 5.64 11.43 -0.72
CA LEU A 113 4.75 12.31 0.04
C LEU A 113 3.93 13.23 -0.87
N GLU A 114 4.55 13.78 -1.93
CA GLU A 114 3.87 14.57 -2.95
C GLU A 114 2.81 13.76 -3.70
N LYS A 115 3.06 12.46 -3.91
CA LYS A 115 2.11 11.51 -4.50
C LYS A 115 1.09 10.94 -3.51
N GLY A 116 1.02 11.48 -2.29
CA GLY A 116 -0.03 11.14 -1.30
C GLY A 116 0.34 10.04 -0.31
N ALA A 117 1.62 9.63 -0.21
CA ALA A 117 2.03 8.71 0.84
C ALA A 117 1.76 9.33 2.23
N CYS A 118 1.15 8.54 3.13
CA CYS A 118 0.78 9.01 4.46
C CYS A 118 1.92 8.79 5.47
N PRO A 119 2.58 9.84 5.98
CA PRO A 119 3.68 9.70 6.93
C PRO A 119 3.22 9.16 8.30
N HIS A 120 1.99 9.46 8.71
CA HIS A 120 1.40 8.94 9.96
C HIS A 120 1.23 7.42 9.94
N LEU A 121 0.86 6.85 8.77
CA LEU A 121 0.77 5.40 8.64
C LEU A 121 2.17 4.78 8.75
N ALA A 122 3.19 5.43 8.17
CA ALA A 122 4.56 4.98 8.26
C ALA A 122 5.10 5.01 9.70
N SER A 123 4.84 6.08 10.47
CA SER A 123 5.29 6.19 11.87
C SER A 123 4.68 5.15 12.80
N ASN A 124 3.49 4.64 12.47
CA ASN A 124 2.77 3.65 13.28
C ASN A 124 3.14 2.19 12.94
N GLN A 125 4.01 1.95 11.94
CA GLN A 125 4.43 0.60 11.60
C GLN A 125 5.51 0.09 12.57
N PRO A 126 5.50 -1.19 12.96
CA PRO A 126 6.58 -1.78 13.78
C PRO A 126 7.98 -1.62 13.16
N PHE A 127 8.06 -1.62 11.83
CA PHE A 127 9.31 -1.44 11.10
C PHE A 127 9.94 -0.05 11.29
N PHE A 128 9.14 0.97 11.62
CA PHE A 128 9.62 2.34 11.82
C PHE A 128 10.70 2.43 12.90
N ILE A 129 10.60 1.63 13.96
CA ILE A 129 11.54 1.61 15.08
C ILE A 129 12.95 1.20 14.63
N LYS A 130 13.06 0.41 13.55
CA LYS A 130 14.33 -0.07 12.99
C LYS A 130 14.99 0.92 12.02
N LEU A 131 14.33 2.04 11.70
CA LEU A 131 14.87 3.02 10.76
C LEU A 131 16.05 3.82 11.34
N PRO A 132 16.93 4.37 10.48
CA PRO A 132 17.94 5.34 10.90
C PRO A 132 17.32 6.56 11.57
N GLU A 133 17.98 7.10 12.59
CA GLU A 133 17.50 8.27 13.36
C GLU A 133 17.22 9.49 12.48
N LYS A 134 18.03 9.72 11.44
CA LYS A 134 17.81 10.82 10.49
C LYS A 134 16.44 10.70 9.80
N SER A 135 16.10 9.51 9.33
CA SER A 135 14.83 9.25 8.63
C SER A 135 13.64 9.28 9.58
N LYS A 136 13.80 8.76 10.80
CA LYS A 136 12.76 8.85 11.86
C LYS A 136 12.44 10.30 12.18
N LYS A 137 13.47 11.12 12.46
CA LYS A 137 13.31 12.55 12.76
C LYS A 137 12.59 13.27 11.62
N TYR A 138 12.96 12.96 10.38
CA TYR A 138 12.33 13.56 9.21
C TYR A 138 10.83 13.19 9.11
N ILE A 139 10.46 11.92 9.25
CA ILE A 139 9.04 11.50 9.24
C ILE A 139 8.28 12.12 10.42
N HIS A 140 8.85 12.10 11.63
CA HIS A 140 8.24 12.72 12.81
C HIS A 140 8.00 14.22 12.62
N MET A 141 8.98 14.96 12.09
CA MET A 141 8.86 16.38 11.80
C MET A 141 7.67 16.66 10.89
N ILE A 142 7.47 15.84 9.85
CA ILE A 142 6.34 16.00 8.91
C ILE A 142 5.00 15.72 9.60
N CYS A 143 4.93 14.67 10.42
CA CYS A 143 3.72 14.35 11.19
C CYS A 143 3.35 15.50 12.14
N SER A 144 4.33 16.02 12.89
CA SER A 144 4.14 17.14 13.83
C SER A 144 3.71 18.42 13.12
N PHE A 145 4.29 18.73 11.94
CA PHE A 145 3.96 19.93 11.18
C PHE A 145 2.49 19.93 10.72
N ARG A 146 1.98 18.80 10.20
CA ARG A 146 0.58 18.70 9.77
C ARG A 146 -0.39 18.84 10.95
N LYS A 147 -0.08 18.23 12.09
CA LYS A 147 -0.93 18.33 13.29
C LYS A 147 -1.06 19.79 13.77
N GLY A 148 0.07 20.51 13.86
CA GLY A 148 0.06 21.90 14.32
C GLY A 148 -0.71 22.87 13.41
N ILE A 149 -0.77 22.61 12.09
CA ILE A 149 -1.61 23.40 11.17
C ILE A 149 -3.08 23.11 11.38
N LEU A 150 -3.46 21.82 11.49
CA LEU A 150 -4.85 21.42 11.69
C LEU A 150 -5.42 21.96 13.01
N ASP A 151 -4.66 21.86 14.10
CA ASP A 151 -5.08 22.34 15.42
C ASP A 151 -5.33 23.87 15.41
N LYS A 152 -4.51 24.64 14.68
CA LYS A 152 -4.70 26.10 14.52
C LYS A 152 -5.94 26.47 13.72
N ILE A 153 -6.33 25.67 12.73
CA ILE A 153 -7.53 25.92 11.94
C ILE A 153 -8.79 25.57 12.74
N GLN A 154 -8.73 24.51 13.55
CA GLN A 154 -9.89 24.06 14.35
C GLN A 154 -10.14 24.92 15.60
N GLY A 155 -9.11 25.53 16.18
CA GLY A 155 -9.25 26.45 17.32
C GLY A 155 -9.78 27.85 16.96
N LEU A 156 -10.15 28.10 15.70
CA LEU A 156 -10.74 29.37 15.22
C LEU A 156 -12.28 29.37 15.18
N HIS A 157 -12.92 28.34 15.75
CA HIS A 157 -14.38 28.17 15.81
C HIS A 157 -14.89 28.25 17.25
#